data_AF-A0A1A9EYV1-F1
#
_entry.id   AF-A0A1A9EYV1-F1
#
_cell.length_a   1.000
_cell.length_b   1.000
_cell.length_c   1.000
_cell.angle_alpha   90.00
_cell.angle_beta   90.00
_cell.angle_gamma   90.00
#
_symmetry.space_group_name_H-M   'P 1'
#
loop_
_entity.id
_entity.type
_entity.pdbx_description
1 polymer ?
#
loop_
_entity_poly.entity_id
_entity_poly.type
_entity_poly.pdbx_seq_one_letter_code
_entity_poly.pdbx_strand_id
1 'polypeptide(L)'
;MDVLSLGIEFKAPAVKQPRKMLRLAKDVVLQPWTAVDNMTAFPPKTVDEIIRLLESGLKSEISILDWIHLFDSKQVWDACHNEADVARSSARIYDAIAENTSLTHLALFRAALTVDGSGQYFPALLLQHIHLLSDSLTGWRKELLDIVLLSRSVDFIKIALLVAEADVSVHEFFTRYRLPKCTRLKQMTVNQIPHVCETIDLASHAGWCLYMVRESERPVGIQILEVLLNKREQEIKGNAYFLKWLDESCHPRNDDGYWFDLSGASHAAIRRLIPLSDFQYFKMLVSFLCRHDVASALGIDEHSQKQIKSRSLFWQHYEGQIVSLRVLVPGNTYANIMKFNKSASWLEKRSEEQGSEAIVIEFESVIVLEVLRGEASEIRVFEKNSRNINLLLKDKLPSLLTIRKSHQDAVHDHAICWQWACEAWLRKSYKIEPDDNIKRFKGLPPHASPYERNKGLPTPEKIILERRSQEVEQWAKSFFARERELGKYSVDGDEAKAHELLLLGRQLERMGDYKKMAASLESAAKLGNRSAMTMLAKYFLTKARSSPELRMRGEVWLKKAAKLGDLQARQWLGMD
;
A
#
# COMPACT_ATOMS: atom_id res chain seq x y z
N MET A 1 -39.84 44.32 -34.50
CA MET A 1 -38.71 43.55 -33.93
C MET A 1 -37.49 44.43 -34.06
N ASP A 2 -36.87 44.81 -32.96
CA ASP A 2 -35.42 44.70 -32.84
C ASP A 2 -35.02 44.67 -31.37
N VAL A 3 -33.91 44.00 -31.12
CA VAL A 3 -33.60 43.26 -29.89
C VAL A 3 -32.57 44.04 -29.06
N LEU A 4 -32.60 43.79 -27.74
CA LEU A 4 -31.51 43.92 -26.76
C LEU A 4 -31.49 45.17 -25.86
N SER A 5 -32.49 45.20 -24.97
CA SER A 5 -32.25 45.50 -23.56
C SER A 5 -31.68 44.25 -22.86
N LEU A 6 -30.36 44.17 -22.69
CA LEU A 6 -29.74 43.30 -21.69
C LEU A 6 -28.64 44.09 -20.98
N GLY A 7 -29.04 44.74 -19.88
CA GLY A 7 -28.14 45.42 -18.97
C GLY A 7 -27.18 44.43 -18.31
N ILE A 8 -25.92 44.47 -18.74
CA ILE A 8 -24.78 43.95 -17.97
C ILE A 8 -23.76 45.08 -17.94
N GLU A 9 -23.69 45.80 -16.81
CA GLU A 9 -22.58 46.69 -16.52
C GLU A 9 -21.41 45.88 -15.97
N PHE A 10 -20.28 45.89 -16.68
CA PHE A 10 -19.02 45.33 -16.17
C PHE A 10 -18.39 46.32 -15.18
N LYS A 11 -18.25 45.93 -13.91
CA LYS A 11 -17.38 46.65 -12.98
C LYS A 11 -15.92 46.48 -13.39
N ALA A 12 -15.23 47.58 -13.65
CA ALA A 12 -13.79 47.58 -13.86
C ALA A 12 -13.08 46.93 -12.66
N PRO A 13 -12.07 46.06 -12.88
CA PRO A 13 -11.38 45.38 -11.80
C PRO A 13 -10.67 46.41 -10.91
N ALA A 14 -10.81 46.25 -9.59
CA ALA A 14 -10.13 47.11 -8.63
C ALA A 14 -8.61 47.01 -8.83
N VAL A 15 -7.96 48.15 -9.08
CA VAL A 15 -6.50 48.27 -9.16
C VAL A 15 -5.93 47.86 -7.80
N LYS A 16 -5.42 46.63 -7.70
CA LYS A 16 -4.71 46.16 -6.50
C LYS A 16 -3.37 46.88 -6.44
N GLN A 17 -3.30 47.95 -5.65
CA GLN A 17 -2.00 48.53 -5.30
C GLN A 17 -1.17 47.50 -4.52
N PRO A 18 0.12 47.33 -4.83
CA PRO A 18 0.98 46.31 -4.23
C PRO A 18 1.40 46.75 -2.82
N ARG A 19 0.46 46.72 -1.87
CA ARG A 19 0.64 47.16 -0.47
C ARG A 19 1.79 46.45 0.24
N LYS A 20 2.12 45.20 -0.16
CA LYS A 20 3.25 44.44 0.39
C LYS A 20 4.61 44.99 -0.06
N MET A 21 4.77 45.34 -1.35
CA MET A 21 5.99 45.98 -1.86
C MET A 21 6.18 47.40 -1.30
N LEU A 22 5.09 48.16 -1.19
CA LEU A 22 5.12 49.51 -0.58
C LEU A 22 5.48 49.50 0.91
N ARG A 23 5.19 48.41 1.63
CA ARG A 23 5.67 48.20 3.01
C ARG A 23 7.16 47.86 3.04
N LEU A 24 7.62 46.97 2.17
CA LEU A 24 9.04 46.62 2.04
C LEU A 24 9.91 47.84 1.68
N ALA A 25 9.40 48.76 0.87
CA ALA A 25 10.13 49.97 0.48
C ALA A 25 10.18 51.06 1.57
N LYS A 26 9.27 51.04 2.56
CA LYS A 26 9.20 52.07 3.61
C LYS A 26 10.29 51.93 4.67
N ASP A 27 10.80 50.72 4.87
CA ASP A 27 11.83 50.42 5.87
C ASP A 27 13.23 50.30 5.25
N VAL A 28 13.35 50.48 3.93
CA VAL A 28 14.64 50.53 3.24
C VAL A 28 15.17 51.96 3.34
N VAL A 29 16.15 52.16 4.22
CA VAL A 29 17.05 53.30 4.13
C VAL A 29 17.76 53.19 2.78
N LEU A 30 17.34 54.00 1.82
CA LEU A 30 18.07 54.20 0.57
C LEU A 30 19.42 54.81 0.93
N GLN A 31 20.44 53.97 1.14
CA GLN A 31 21.79 54.47 1.02
C GLN A 31 21.95 55.02 -0.40
N PRO A 32 22.43 56.26 -0.57
CA PRO A 32 22.74 56.77 -1.89
C PRO A 32 23.68 55.77 -2.55
N TRP A 33 23.33 55.38 -3.76
CA TRP A 33 24.12 54.48 -4.58
C TRP A 33 25.45 55.17 -4.86
N THR A 34 26.44 54.95 -4.01
CA THR A 34 27.84 55.23 -4.33
C THR A 34 28.22 54.19 -5.36
N ALA A 35 28.26 54.60 -6.63
CA ALA A 35 28.83 53.81 -7.70
C ALA A 35 30.17 53.24 -7.19
N VAL A 36 30.26 51.91 -7.10
CA VAL A 36 31.56 51.27 -6.94
C VAL A 36 32.33 51.61 -8.21
N ASP A 37 33.48 52.27 -8.07
CA ASP A 37 34.27 53.00 -9.07
C ASP A 37 34.77 52.20 -10.30
N ASN A 38 34.24 51.00 -10.60
CA ASN A 38 34.65 50.18 -11.75
C ASN A 38 33.48 49.77 -12.69
N MET A 39 32.46 50.62 -12.84
CA MET A 39 31.43 50.51 -13.89
C MET A 39 31.78 51.33 -15.15
N THR A 40 33.06 51.59 -15.41
CA THR A 40 33.56 52.45 -16.48
C THR A 40 34.09 51.63 -17.67
N ALA A 41 33.18 51.11 -18.49
CA ALA A 41 33.34 51.00 -19.96
C ALA A 41 32.18 50.18 -20.53
N PHE A 42 31.09 50.86 -20.88
CA PHE A 42 30.18 50.36 -21.89
C PHE A 42 30.45 51.16 -23.18
N PRO A 43 30.69 50.52 -24.33
CA PRO A 43 30.64 49.07 -24.59
C PRO A 43 31.82 48.29 -23.96
N PRO A 44 31.69 46.96 -23.78
CA PRO A 44 32.79 46.10 -23.32
C PRO A 44 33.99 46.18 -24.26
N LYS A 45 35.19 45.90 -23.74
CA LYS A 45 36.44 45.85 -24.51
C LYS A 45 36.34 44.79 -25.61
N THR A 46 37.01 45.04 -26.73
CA THR A 46 37.12 44.05 -27.82
C THR A 46 37.94 42.82 -27.38
N VAL A 47 37.75 41.69 -28.06
CA VAL A 47 38.52 40.46 -27.76
C VAL A 47 40.03 40.70 -27.85
N ASP A 48 40.50 41.47 -28.83
CA ASP A 48 41.92 41.80 -29.00
C ASP A 48 42.48 42.68 -27.87
N GLU A 49 41.68 43.59 -27.32
CA GLU A 49 42.07 44.38 -26.14
C GLU A 49 42.15 43.51 -24.89
N ILE A 50 41.18 42.61 -24.71
CA ILE A 50 41.16 41.68 -23.58
C ILE A 50 42.37 40.74 -23.63
N ILE A 51 42.70 40.19 -24.81
CA ILE A 51 43.88 39.31 -24.98
C ILE A 51 45.17 40.08 -24.70
N ARG A 52 45.33 41.31 -25.20
CA ARG A 52 46.50 42.15 -24.91
C ARG A 52 46.67 42.46 -23.42
N LEU A 53 45.57 42.69 -22.69
CA LEU A 53 45.59 42.88 -21.24
C LEU A 53 46.03 41.60 -20.52
N LEU A 54 45.57 40.43 -20.98
CA LEU A 54 46.02 39.14 -20.45
C LEU A 54 47.51 38.88 -20.70
N GLU A 55 48.01 39.22 -21.89
CA GLU A 55 49.43 39.09 -22.23
C GLU A 55 50.33 40.04 -21.41
N SER A 56 49.82 41.23 -21.10
CA SER A 56 50.53 42.25 -20.32
C SER A 56 50.44 42.04 -18.80
N GLY A 57 49.75 40.97 -18.35
CA GLY A 57 49.57 40.66 -16.93
C GLY A 57 48.59 41.57 -16.18
N LEU A 58 47.89 42.47 -16.87
CA LEU A 58 46.93 43.43 -16.31
C LEU A 58 45.54 42.81 -16.13
N LYS A 59 45.48 41.61 -15.54
CA LYS A 59 44.25 40.80 -15.40
C LYS A 59 43.16 41.51 -14.58
N SER A 60 43.54 42.41 -13.67
CA SER A 60 42.62 43.18 -12.82
C SER A 60 41.82 44.26 -13.56
N GLU A 61 42.25 44.65 -14.77
CA GLU A 61 41.56 45.65 -15.59
C GLU A 61 40.43 45.06 -16.46
N ILE A 62 40.28 43.74 -16.46
CA ILE A 62 39.28 43.01 -17.22
C ILE A 62 38.04 42.82 -16.34
N SER A 63 36.95 43.51 -16.69
CA SER A 63 35.70 43.43 -15.95
C SER A 63 34.98 42.10 -16.19
N ILE A 64 33.99 41.77 -15.35
CA ILE A 64 33.13 40.58 -15.57
C ILE A 64 32.38 40.67 -16.91
N LEU A 65 31.99 41.88 -17.34
CA LEU A 65 31.33 42.10 -18.63
C LEU A 65 32.29 41.83 -19.80
N ASP A 66 33.55 42.23 -19.66
CA ASP A 66 34.59 41.93 -20.64
C ASP A 66 34.80 40.40 -20.75
N TRP A 67 34.83 39.68 -19.64
CA TRP A 67 34.92 38.21 -19.64
C TRP A 67 33.71 37.53 -20.30
N ILE A 68 32.49 38.03 -20.05
CA ILE A 68 31.28 37.53 -20.72
C ILE A 68 31.38 37.75 -22.23
N HIS A 69 31.75 38.97 -22.65
CA HIS A 69 31.92 39.31 -24.05
C HIS A 69 33.01 38.46 -24.73
N LEU A 70 34.13 38.24 -24.05
CA LEU A 70 35.18 37.33 -24.49
C LEU A 70 34.62 35.94 -24.73
N PHE A 71 33.92 35.33 -23.77
CA PHE A 71 33.36 33.99 -23.94
C PHE A 71 32.31 33.90 -25.05
N ASP A 72 31.53 34.95 -25.29
CA ASP A 72 30.55 34.99 -26.38
C ASP A 72 31.22 35.12 -27.77
N SER A 73 32.35 35.84 -27.86
CA SER A 73 32.96 36.22 -29.14
C SER A 73 34.24 35.46 -29.49
N LYS A 74 34.84 34.73 -28.53
CA LYS A 74 36.14 34.05 -28.71
C LYS A 74 36.13 33.04 -29.85
N GLN A 75 35.02 32.36 -30.12
CA GLN A 75 34.94 31.40 -31.23
C GLN A 75 35.08 32.09 -32.61
N VAL A 76 34.57 33.31 -32.75
CA VAL A 76 34.74 34.12 -33.97
C VAL A 76 36.19 34.59 -34.07
N TRP A 77 36.78 35.01 -32.96
CA TRP A 77 38.18 35.39 -32.91
C TRP A 77 39.10 34.21 -33.29
N ASP A 78 38.84 33.02 -32.77
CA ASP A 78 39.59 31.79 -33.06
C ASP A 78 39.58 31.43 -34.54
N ALA A 79 38.48 31.69 -35.25
CA ALA A 79 38.37 31.44 -36.68
C ALA A 79 39.17 32.42 -37.55
N CYS A 80 39.52 33.59 -37.01
CA CYS A 80 40.22 34.67 -37.72
C CYS A 80 41.72 34.74 -37.43
N HIS A 81 42.24 33.89 -36.53
CA HIS A 81 43.63 33.92 -36.07
C HIS A 81 44.35 32.58 -36.32
N ASN A 82 45.68 32.61 -36.32
CA ASN A 82 46.49 31.41 -36.50
C ASN A 82 46.51 30.53 -35.22
N GLU A 83 46.91 29.27 -35.39
CA GLU A 83 46.91 28.27 -34.31
C GLU A 83 47.80 28.67 -33.11
N ALA A 84 48.92 29.34 -33.35
CA ALA A 84 49.84 29.75 -32.28
C ALA A 84 49.22 30.84 -31.38
N ASP A 85 48.53 31.80 -31.98
CA ASP A 85 47.85 32.88 -31.25
C ASP A 85 46.61 32.34 -30.52
N VAL A 86 45.90 31.39 -31.10
CA VAL A 86 44.78 30.67 -30.47
C VAL A 86 45.23 29.86 -29.26
N ALA A 87 46.33 29.11 -29.38
CA ALA A 87 46.89 28.33 -28.27
C ALA A 87 47.36 29.24 -27.13
N ARG A 88 48.09 30.31 -27.46
CA ARG A 88 48.61 31.28 -26.49
C ARG A 88 47.49 31.99 -25.74
N SER A 89 46.49 32.52 -26.45
CA SER A 89 45.35 33.19 -25.83
C SER A 89 44.57 32.23 -24.93
N SER A 90 44.38 30.97 -25.35
CA SER A 90 43.69 29.95 -24.55
C SER A 90 44.43 29.62 -23.26
N ALA A 91 45.77 29.48 -23.31
CA ALA A 91 46.59 29.27 -22.12
C ALA A 91 46.47 30.45 -21.13
N ARG A 92 46.53 31.69 -21.62
CA ARG A 92 46.37 32.88 -20.78
C ARG A 92 44.98 32.99 -20.13
N ILE A 93 43.95 32.56 -20.85
CA ILE A 93 42.58 32.48 -20.31
C ILE A 93 42.51 31.45 -19.19
N TYR A 94 43.10 30.25 -19.35
CA TYR A 94 43.14 29.25 -18.28
C TYR A 94 43.94 29.71 -17.06
N ASP A 95 45.10 30.36 -17.25
CA ASP A 95 45.88 30.94 -16.16
C ASP A 95 45.03 31.93 -15.35
N ALA A 96 44.29 32.81 -16.04
CA ALA A 96 43.39 33.77 -15.39
C ALA A 96 42.22 33.07 -14.66
N ILE A 97 41.64 32.03 -15.26
CA ILE A 97 40.56 31.23 -14.65
C ILE A 97 41.05 30.54 -13.37
N ALA A 98 42.28 30.01 -13.36
CA ALA A 98 42.84 29.31 -12.21
C ALA A 98 43.13 30.25 -11.02
N GLU A 99 43.61 31.46 -11.30
CA GLU A 99 44.00 32.44 -10.27
C GLU A 99 42.80 33.17 -9.65
N ASN A 100 41.73 33.44 -10.41
CA ASN A 100 40.61 34.25 -9.94
C ASN A 100 39.36 33.40 -9.67
N THR A 101 39.01 33.25 -8.39
CA THR A 101 37.86 32.45 -7.91
C THR A 101 36.52 32.82 -8.55
N SER A 102 36.23 34.11 -8.72
CA SER A 102 34.98 34.59 -9.31
C SER A 102 34.91 34.26 -10.80
N LEU A 103 36.05 34.37 -11.49
CA LEU A 103 36.19 33.97 -12.88
C LEU A 103 36.14 32.46 -13.04
N THR A 104 36.76 31.68 -12.14
CA THR A 104 36.64 30.21 -12.12
C THR A 104 35.18 29.81 -12.09
N HIS A 105 34.41 30.37 -11.17
CA HIS A 105 32.99 30.10 -11.06
C HIS A 105 32.22 30.45 -12.34
N LEU A 106 32.45 31.66 -12.88
CA LEU A 106 31.80 32.12 -14.10
C LEU A 106 32.11 31.19 -15.29
N ALA A 107 33.38 30.84 -15.47
CA ALA A 107 33.84 29.98 -16.56
C ALA A 107 33.24 28.58 -16.44
N LEU A 108 33.34 27.94 -15.28
CA LEU A 108 32.81 26.59 -15.07
C LEU A 108 31.28 26.55 -15.12
N PHE A 109 30.59 27.58 -14.63
CA PHE A 109 29.14 27.70 -14.77
C PHE A 109 28.71 27.79 -16.25
N ARG A 110 29.39 28.62 -17.06
CA ARG A 110 29.10 28.75 -18.50
C ARG A 110 29.47 27.48 -19.27
N ALA A 111 30.55 26.81 -18.88
CA ALA A 111 30.92 25.50 -19.40
C ALA A 111 29.83 24.46 -19.09
N ALA A 112 29.34 24.41 -17.85
CA ALA A 112 28.23 23.55 -17.46
C ALA A 112 26.96 23.81 -18.27
N LEU A 113 26.57 25.08 -18.47
CA LEU A 113 25.41 25.45 -19.31
C LEU A 113 25.58 25.01 -20.78
N THR A 114 26.81 25.06 -21.28
CA THR A 114 27.11 24.64 -22.65
C THR A 114 26.99 23.12 -22.78
N VAL A 115 27.52 22.36 -21.82
CA VAL A 115 27.40 20.89 -21.77
C VAL A 115 25.95 20.45 -21.54
N ASP A 116 25.19 21.20 -20.74
CA ASP A 116 23.75 20.99 -20.50
C ASP A 116 22.92 21.13 -21.78
N GLY A 117 23.43 21.82 -22.80
CA GLY A 117 22.76 22.04 -24.08
C GLY A 117 21.84 23.27 -24.09
N SER A 118 22.00 24.17 -23.11
CA SER A 118 21.22 25.42 -23.02
C SER A 118 21.63 26.47 -24.07
N GLY A 119 22.76 26.28 -24.76
CA GLY A 119 23.30 27.21 -25.77
C GLY A 119 24.83 27.17 -25.81
N GLN A 120 25.44 27.92 -26.72
CA GLN A 120 26.89 28.09 -26.78
C GLN A 120 27.32 29.26 -25.87
N TYR A 121 27.43 29.00 -24.56
CA TYR A 121 27.82 30.02 -23.58
C TYR A 121 29.33 29.99 -23.29
N PHE A 122 30.05 28.95 -23.68
CA PHE A 122 31.47 28.81 -23.45
C PHE A 122 32.18 28.40 -24.74
N PRO A 123 33.37 28.97 -25.06
CA PRO A 123 34.05 28.69 -26.32
C PRO A 123 34.37 27.19 -26.48
N ALA A 124 34.03 26.63 -27.63
CA ALA A 124 34.14 25.18 -27.88
C ALA A 124 35.56 24.62 -27.67
N LEU A 125 36.58 25.35 -28.14
CA LEU A 125 37.98 24.94 -27.95
C LEU A 125 38.38 24.96 -26.47
N LEU A 126 37.96 25.99 -25.72
CA LEU A 126 38.20 26.04 -24.27
C LEU A 126 37.43 24.95 -23.52
N LEU A 127 36.25 24.56 -24.01
CA LEU A 127 35.50 23.44 -23.42
C LEU A 127 36.20 22.10 -23.68
N GLN A 128 36.75 21.91 -24.87
CA GLN A 128 37.49 20.70 -25.25
C GLN A 128 38.70 20.46 -24.35
N HIS A 129 39.44 21.53 -24.03
CA HIS A 129 40.66 21.46 -23.22
C HIS A 129 40.48 21.85 -21.75
N ILE A 130 39.23 21.91 -21.25
CA ILE A 130 38.95 22.37 -19.87
C ILE A 130 39.60 21.50 -18.77
N HIS A 131 39.96 20.26 -19.08
CA HIS A 131 40.70 19.35 -18.19
C HIS A 131 42.09 19.88 -17.81
N LEU A 132 42.67 20.82 -18.55
CA LEU A 132 43.94 21.44 -18.21
C LEU A 132 43.89 22.23 -16.88
N LEU A 133 42.69 22.55 -16.39
CA LEU A 133 42.50 23.18 -15.08
C LEU A 133 42.61 22.20 -13.89
N SER A 134 42.64 20.88 -14.14
CA SER A 134 42.52 19.86 -13.09
C SER A 134 43.63 19.89 -12.04
N ASP A 135 44.85 20.27 -12.42
CA ASP A 135 46.00 20.33 -11.51
C ASP A 135 46.07 21.66 -10.74
N SER A 136 45.43 22.70 -11.26
CA SER A 136 45.47 24.05 -10.71
C SER A 136 44.32 24.35 -9.74
N LEU A 137 43.24 23.57 -9.78
CA LEU A 137 42.06 23.76 -8.95
C LEU A 137 42.02 22.81 -7.75
N THR A 138 41.51 23.30 -6.62
CA THR A 138 41.34 22.53 -5.37
C THR A 138 40.01 22.85 -4.69
N GLY A 139 39.56 21.93 -3.82
CA GLY A 139 38.29 22.05 -3.08
C GLY A 139 37.07 22.12 -4.01
N TRP A 140 36.08 22.93 -3.66
CA TRP A 140 34.82 23.06 -4.41
C TRP A 140 35.01 23.43 -5.89
N ARG A 141 36.10 24.13 -6.24
CA ARG A 141 36.42 24.48 -7.64
C ARG A 141 36.79 23.25 -8.46
N LYS A 142 37.49 22.29 -7.84
CA LYS A 142 37.82 21.01 -8.47
C LYS A 142 36.59 20.14 -8.62
N GLU A 143 35.77 20.04 -7.58
CA GLU A 143 34.49 19.31 -7.65
C GLU A 143 33.57 19.87 -8.74
N LEU A 144 33.49 21.20 -8.88
CA LEU A 144 32.72 21.82 -9.96
C LEU A 144 33.31 21.50 -11.35
N LEU A 145 34.63 21.50 -11.49
CA LEU A 145 35.28 21.08 -12.73
C LEU A 145 34.99 19.60 -13.04
N ASP A 146 35.05 18.72 -12.03
CA ASP A 146 34.76 17.30 -12.16
C ASP A 146 33.31 17.07 -12.61
N ILE A 147 32.35 17.82 -12.07
CA ILE A 147 30.96 17.83 -12.56
C ILE A 147 30.93 18.17 -14.06
N VAL A 148 31.61 19.23 -14.51
CA VAL A 148 31.63 19.61 -15.95
C VAL A 148 32.27 18.50 -16.80
N LEU A 149 33.39 17.92 -16.37
CA LEU A 149 34.08 16.87 -17.09
C LEU A 149 33.24 15.59 -17.20
N LEU A 150 32.63 15.14 -16.10
CA LEU A 150 31.74 13.98 -16.06
C LEU A 150 30.47 14.20 -16.90
N SER A 151 29.92 15.42 -16.85
CA SER A 151 28.77 15.81 -17.67
C SER A 151 29.09 15.70 -19.17
N ARG A 152 30.30 16.14 -19.55
CA ARG A 152 30.77 16.10 -20.93
C ARG A 152 30.99 14.68 -21.43
N SER A 153 31.42 13.77 -20.56
CA SER A 153 31.55 12.33 -20.88
C SER A 153 30.25 11.55 -20.70
N VAL A 154 29.12 12.20 -20.36
CA VAL A 154 27.81 11.56 -20.15
C VAL A 154 27.83 10.53 -19.00
N ASP A 155 28.76 10.68 -18.05
CA ASP A 155 28.94 9.78 -16.90
C ASP A 155 28.15 10.31 -15.68
N PHE A 156 26.84 10.32 -15.82
CA PHE A 156 25.94 10.86 -14.78
C PHE A 156 25.87 9.97 -13.53
N ILE A 157 26.27 8.69 -13.63
CA ILE A 157 26.32 7.77 -12.48
C ILE A 157 27.39 8.25 -11.49
N LYS A 158 28.57 8.65 -11.97
CA LYS A 158 29.60 9.21 -11.09
C LYS A 158 29.18 10.53 -10.45
N ILE A 159 28.41 11.36 -11.15
CA ILE A 159 27.85 12.57 -10.54
C ILE A 159 26.85 12.20 -9.45
N ALA A 160 26.00 11.20 -9.67
CA ALA A 160 25.08 10.69 -8.66
C ALA A 160 25.80 10.05 -7.45
N LEU A 161 26.97 9.42 -7.66
CA LEU A 161 27.83 8.95 -6.57
C LEU A 161 28.39 10.11 -5.74
N LEU A 162 28.85 11.19 -6.37
CA LEU A 162 29.28 12.40 -5.64
C LEU A 162 28.14 13.00 -4.81
N VAL A 163 26.89 12.94 -5.30
CA VAL A 163 25.70 13.35 -4.53
C VAL A 163 25.51 12.46 -3.29
N ALA A 164 25.69 11.15 -3.44
CA ALA A 164 25.56 10.19 -2.34
C ALA A 164 26.68 10.35 -1.29
N GLU A 165 27.92 10.53 -1.73
CA GLU A 165 29.07 10.79 -0.85
C GLU A 165 28.94 12.11 -0.08
N ALA A 166 28.27 13.10 -0.68
CA ALA A 166 27.96 14.37 -0.05
C ALA A 166 26.76 14.31 0.91
N ASP A 167 26.08 13.16 1.01
CA ASP A 167 24.88 12.90 1.83
C ASP A 167 23.79 13.99 1.70
N VAL A 168 23.48 14.38 0.47
CA VAL A 168 22.48 15.41 0.15
C VAL A 168 21.58 15.00 -1.01
N SER A 169 20.51 15.77 -1.24
CA SER A 169 19.67 15.59 -2.42
C SER A 169 20.36 16.14 -3.68
N VAL A 170 19.95 15.65 -4.86
CA VAL A 170 20.44 16.19 -6.13
C VAL A 170 20.13 17.69 -6.25
N HIS A 171 18.99 18.16 -5.70
CA HIS A 171 18.66 19.58 -5.74
C HIS A 171 19.61 20.43 -4.88
N GLU A 172 19.88 20.00 -3.66
CA GLU A 172 20.80 20.67 -2.75
C GLU A 172 22.23 20.67 -3.31
N PHE A 173 22.67 19.54 -3.86
CA PHE A 173 23.98 19.41 -4.51
C PHE A 173 24.17 20.45 -5.62
N PHE A 174 23.23 20.52 -6.58
CA PHE A 174 23.31 21.49 -7.68
C PHE A 174 23.17 22.94 -7.19
N THR A 175 22.42 23.18 -6.12
CA THR A 175 22.28 24.52 -5.51
C THR A 175 23.59 24.96 -4.84
N ARG A 176 24.29 24.04 -4.16
CA ARG A 176 25.59 24.26 -3.53
C ARG A 176 26.63 24.77 -4.53
N TYR A 177 26.66 24.19 -5.73
CA TYR A 177 27.54 24.62 -6.82
C TYR A 177 26.96 25.71 -7.72
N ARG A 178 25.82 26.31 -7.36
CA ARG A 178 25.13 27.37 -8.12
C ARG A 178 24.86 26.99 -9.58
N LEU A 179 24.44 25.74 -9.80
CA LEU A 179 24.03 25.20 -11.10
C LEU A 179 22.49 25.05 -11.28
N PRO A 180 21.60 25.90 -10.72
CA PRO A 180 20.16 25.65 -10.79
C PRO A 180 19.59 25.74 -12.21
N LYS A 181 20.31 26.37 -13.14
CA LYS A 181 19.92 26.49 -14.55
C LYS A 181 20.30 25.28 -15.41
N CYS A 182 21.12 24.36 -14.92
CA CYS A 182 21.52 23.15 -15.64
C CYS A 182 20.46 22.06 -15.44
N THR A 183 19.28 22.25 -16.04
CA THR A 183 18.09 21.43 -15.77
C THR A 183 18.22 20.02 -16.34
N ARG A 184 18.81 19.87 -17.52
CA ARG A 184 19.03 18.56 -18.14
C ARG A 184 20.05 17.76 -17.33
N LEU A 185 21.15 18.38 -16.94
CA LEU A 185 22.19 17.76 -16.13
C LEU A 185 21.63 17.27 -14.79
N LYS A 186 20.84 18.12 -14.12
CA LYS A 186 20.13 17.75 -12.88
C LYS A 186 19.22 16.54 -13.13
N GLN A 187 18.40 16.57 -14.18
CA GLN A 187 17.48 15.48 -14.50
C GLN A 187 18.21 14.16 -14.80
N MET A 188 19.28 14.22 -15.60
CA MET A 188 20.07 13.04 -15.94
C MET A 188 20.72 12.43 -14.69
N THR A 189 21.18 13.27 -13.76
CA THR A 189 21.72 12.82 -12.47
C THR A 189 20.65 12.15 -11.61
N VAL A 190 19.45 12.75 -11.50
CA VAL A 190 18.29 12.15 -10.79
C VAL A 190 17.96 10.76 -11.35
N ASN A 191 17.97 10.60 -12.68
CA ASN A 191 17.66 9.33 -13.32
C ASN A 191 18.69 8.22 -13.03
N GLN A 192 19.90 8.56 -12.57
CA GLN A 192 20.93 7.59 -12.21
C GLN A 192 20.89 7.18 -10.73
N ILE A 193 20.13 7.87 -9.88
CA ILE A 193 20.04 7.55 -8.44
C ILE A 193 19.63 6.09 -8.17
N PRO A 194 18.65 5.49 -8.88
CA PRO A 194 18.33 4.07 -8.69
C PRO A 194 19.53 3.14 -8.91
N HIS A 195 20.39 3.43 -9.89
CA HIS A 195 21.59 2.61 -10.18
C HIS A 195 22.66 2.78 -9.10
N VAL A 196 22.76 3.97 -8.50
CA VAL A 196 23.64 4.18 -7.34
C VAL A 196 23.13 3.39 -6.13
N CYS A 197 21.84 3.46 -5.83
CA CYS A 197 21.22 2.69 -4.75
C CYS A 197 21.36 1.16 -4.93
N GLU A 198 21.50 0.69 -6.18
CA GLU A 198 21.78 -0.71 -6.48
C GLU A 198 23.13 -1.17 -5.93
N THR A 199 24.16 -0.33 -6.02
CA THR A 199 25.57 -0.73 -5.87
C THR A 199 26.26 -0.14 -4.65
N ILE A 200 25.73 0.96 -4.10
CA ILE A 200 26.31 1.62 -2.93
C ILE A 200 26.27 0.72 -1.69
N ASP A 201 27.22 0.95 -0.77
CA ASP A 201 27.20 0.29 0.53
C ASP A 201 25.98 0.75 1.34
N LEU A 202 25.00 -0.15 1.47
CA LEU A 202 23.73 0.14 2.12
C LEU A 202 23.89 0.25 3.64
N ALA A 203 24.93 -0.35 4.23
CA ALA A 203 25.19 -0.23 5.66
C ALA A 203 25.48 1.22 6.05
N SER A 204 26.31 1.91 5.27
CA SER A 204 26.63 3.33 5.48
C SER A 204 25.60 4.30 4.90
N HIS A 205 24.89 3.94 3.82
CA HIS A 205 24.04 4.87 3.06
C HIS A 205 22.53 4.57 3.12
N ALA A 206 22.07 3.71 4.05
CA ALA A 206 20.63 3.41 4.20
C ALA A 206 19.78 4.67 4.43
N GLY A 207 20.26 5.60 5.26
CA GLY A 207 19.58 6.87 5.54
C GLY A 207 19.41 7.71 4.27
N TRP A 208 20.50 7.87 3.52
CA TRP A 208 20.51 8.60 2.25
C TRP A 208 19.56 7.97 1.21
N CYS A 209 19.58 6.64 1.05
CA CYS A 209 18.71 5.94 0.11
C CYS A 209 17.22 6.22 0.42
N LEU A 210 16.82 6.14 1.69
CA LEU A 210 15.45 6.43 2.12
C LEU A 210 15.09 7.91 2.04
N TYR A 211 16.05 8.80 2.29
CA TYR A 211 15.89 10.23 2.07
C TYR A 211 15.63 10.53 0.59
N MET A 212 16.39 9.92 -0.31
CA MET A 212 16.18 10.06 -1.76
C MET A 212 14.83 9.52 -2.24
N VAL A 213 14.30 8.46 -1.64
CA VAL A 213 12.93 7.98 -1.94
C VAL A 213 11.87 9.04 -1.62
N ARG A 214 12.06 9.81 -0.54
CA ARG A 214 11.12 10.84 -0.07
C ARG A 214 11.25 12.16 -0.84
N GLU A 215 12.48 12.61 -1.08
CA GLU A 215 12.76 13.89 -1.76
C GLU A 215 12.52 13.83 -3.27
N SER A 216 12.70 12.66 -3.87
CA SER A 216 12.52 12.50 -5.32
C SER A 216 11.05 12.58 -5.70
N GLU A 217 10.81 12.97 -6.95
CA GLU A 217 9.47 12.81 -7.54
C GLU A 217 9.03 11.34 -7.45
N ARG A 218 7.73 11.14 -7.19
CA ARG A 218 7.15 9.82 -6.88
C ARG A 218 7.59 8.71 -7.84
N PRO A 219 7.64 8.91 -9.18
CA PRO A 219 8.12 7.88 -10.11
C PRO A 219 9.58 7.43 -9.86
N VAL A 220 10.47 8.36 -9.53
CA VAL A 220 11.89 8.05 -9.23
C VAL A 220 12.00 7.39 -7.86
N GLY A 221 11.26 7.86 -6.87
CA GLY A 221 11.19 7.21 -5.54
C GLY A 221 10.75 5.74 -5.64
N ILE A 222 9.76 5.44 -6.48
CA ILE A 222 9.33 4.06 -6.77
C ILE A 222 10.47 3.25 -7.41
N GLN A 223 11.19 3.79 -8.40
CA GLN A 223 12.30 3.08 -9.03
C GLN A 223 13.43 2.75 -8.04
N ILE A 224 13.74 3.69 -7.12
CA ILE A 224 14.72 3.45 -6.06
C ILE A 224 14.26 2.29 -5.16
N LEU A 225 12.99 2.31 -4.72
CA LEU A 225 12.42 1.23 -3.89
C LEU A 225 12.42 -0.11 -4.62
N GLU A 226 12.05 -0.15 -5.90
CA GLU A 226 12.08 -1.37 -6.71
C GLU A 226 13.48 -1.99 -6.78
N VAL A 227 14.50 -1.17 -7.01
CA VAL A 227 15.89 -1.65 -7.04
C VAL A 227 16.30 -2.21 -5.68
N LEU A 228 16.05 -1.46 -4.60
CA LEU A 228 16.41 -1.87 -3.25
C LEU A 228 15.71 -3.17 -2.83
N LEU A 229 14.39 -3.26 -3.03
CA LEU A 229 13.61 -4.45 -2.65
C LEU A 229 13.97 -5.68 -3.48
N ASN A 230 14.16 -5.53 -4.80
CA ASN A 230 14.39 -6.66 -5.68
C ASN A 230 15.85 -7.15 -5.69
N LYS A 231 16.82 -6.27 -5.45
CA LYS A 231 18.26 -6.59 -5.57
C LYS A 231 19.00 -6.64 -4.23
N ARG A 232 18.49 -5.99 -3.17
CA ARG A 232 19.17 -5.82 -1.88
C ARG A 232 18.38 -6.37 -0.69
N GLU A 233 17.45 -7.30 -0.92
CA GLU A 233 16.54 -7.86 0.11
C GLU A 233 17.28 -8.36 1.37
N GLN A 234 18.40 -9.08 1.22
CA GLN A 234 19.12 -9.66 2.36
C GLN A 234 19.77 -8.60 3.26
N GLU A 235 20.27 -7.51 2.67
CA GLU A 235 20.88 -6.41 3.43
C GLU A 235 19.81 -5.59 4.16
N ILE A 236 18.65 -5.38 3.51
CA ILE A 236 17.48 -4.75 4.13
C ILE A 236 17.01 -5.56 5.34
N LYS A 237 16.97 -6.90 5.23
CA LYS A 237 16.54 -7.79 6.32
C LYS A 237 17.40 -7.62 7.58
N GLY A 238 18.69 -7.30 7.42
CA GLY A 238 19.61 -7.04 8.53
C GLY A 238 19.50 -5.62 9.13
N ASN A 239 18.72 -4.72 8.53
CA ASN A 239 18.66 -3.31 8.90
C ASN A 239 17.31 -2.92 9.52
N ALA A 240 17.25 -2.87 10.85
CA ALA A 240 16.03 -2.56 11.60
C ALA A 240 15.42 -1.19 11.28
N TYR A 241 16.26 -0.18 10.99
CA TYR A 241 15.80 1.16 10.59
C TYR A 241 15.04 1.09 9.25
N PHE A 242 15.58 0.33 8.30
CA PHE A 242 14.97 0.12 6.99
C PHE A 242 13.65 -0.64 7.11
N LEU A 243 13.61 -1.72 7.89
CA LEU A 243 12.39 -2.50 8.13
C LEU A 243 11.28 -1.66 8.75
N LYS A 244 11.61 -0.84 9.76
CA LYS A 244 10.64 0.09 10.36
C LYS A 244 10.09 1.08 9.34
N TRP A 245 10.95 1.65 8.50
CA TRP A 245 10.51 2.58 7.46
C TRP A 245 9.58 1.90 6.43
N LEU A 246 9.90 0.67 6.03
CA LEU A 246 9.05 -0.12 5.13
C LEU A 246 7.67 -0.42 5.75
N ASP A 247 7.63 -0.73 7.05
CA ASP A 247 6.36 -0.92 7.76
C ASP A 247 5.54 0.37 7.85
N GLU A 248 6.17 1.54 7.97
CA GLU A 248 5.45 2.82 8.02
C GLU A 248 5.00 3.31 6.63
N SER A 249 5.86 3.14 5.61
CA SER A 249 5.71 3.81 4.30
C SER A 249 5.26 2.88 3.18
N CYS A 250 5.44 1.57 3.34
CA CYS A 250 5.08 0.55 2.36
C CYS A 250 4.07 -0.48 2.91
N HIS A 251 3.55 -0.32 4.13
CA HIS A 251 2.49 -1.19 4.62
C HIS A 251 1.16 -0.88 3.93
N PRO A 252 0.39 -1.90 3.50
CA PRO A 252 -0.93 -1.73 2.88
C PRO A 252 -2.01 -1.04 3.74
N ARG A 253 -1.69 -0.61 4.97
CA ARG A 253 -2.58 0.17 5.85
C ARG A 253 -2.44 1.68 5.59
N ASN A 254 -1.36 2.09 4.94
CA ASN A 254 -1.08 3.48 4.61
C ASN A 254 -1.56 3.74 3.17
N ASP A 255 -2.75 4.33 3.04
CA ASP A 255 -3.39 4.63 1.75
C ASP A 255 -2.55 5.60 0.90
N ASP A 256 -1.75 6.47 1.54
CA ASP A 256 -0.86 7.44 0.87
C ASP A 256 0.55 6.88 0.63
N GLY A 257 0.83 5.66 1.12
CA GLY A 257 2.13 4.99 1.03
C GLY A 257 2.49 4.48 -0.36
N TYR A 258 3.66 3.86 -0.48
CA TYR A 258 4.19 3.36 -1.76
C TYR A 258 3.62 2.00 -2.17
N TRP A 259 2.93 1.30 -1.27
CA TRP A 259 2.48 -0.09 -1.48
C TRP A 259 1.76 -0.29 -2.82
N PHE A 260 0.82 0.58 -3.17
CA PHE A 260 -0.03 0.41 -4.36
C PHE A 260 0.69 0.72 -5.68
N ASP A 261 1.85 1.38 -5.62
CA ASP A 261 2.64 1.75 -6.79
C ASP A 261 3.73 0.72 -7.11
N LEU A 262 4.01 -0.21 -6.20
CA LEU A 262 5.05 -1.21 -6.33
C LEU A 262 4.60 -2.42 -7.16
N SER A 263 5.58 -3.07 -7.78
CA SER A 263 5.45 -4.28 -8.55
C SER A 263 5.18 -5.50 -7.68
N GLY A 264 4.68 -6.58 -8.29
CA GLY A 264 4.45 -7.84 -7.60
C GLY A 264 5.72 -8.48 -7.03
N ALA A 265 6.89 -8.24 -7.64
CA ALA A 265 8.17 -8.71 -7.12
C ALA A 265 8.54 -7.99 -5.81
N SER A 266 8.39 -6.66 -5.81
CA SER A 266 8.57 -5.83 -4.62
C SER A 266 7.56 -6.17 -3.51
N HIS A 267 6.29 -6.45 -3.83
CA HIS A 267 5.33 -6.94 -2.84
C HIS A 267 5.76 -8.27 -2.22
N ALA A 268 6.31 -9.19 -3.02
CA ALA A 268 6.80 -10.46 -2.52
C ALA A 268 8.00 -10.29 -1.58
N ALA A 269 8.92 -9.38 -1.91
CA ALA A 269 10.03 -9.01 -1.04
C ALA A 269 9.52 -8.40 0.28
N ILE A 270 8.60 -7.44 0.23
CA ILE A 270 8.02 -6.83 1.42
C ILE A 270 7.34 -7.87 2.31
N ARG A 271 6.56 -8.81 1.75
CA ARG A 271 5.92 -9.90 2.53
C ARG A 271 6.92 -10.79 3.28
N ARG A 272 8.16 -10.91 2.79
CA ARG A 272 9.24 -11.67 3.46
C ARG A 272 9.99 -10.84 4.50
N LEU A 273 10.02 -9.52 4.31
CA LEU A 273 10.74 -8.57 5.15
C LEU A 273 9.91 -8.09 6.35
N ILE A 274 8.60 -7.87 6.16
CA ILE A 274 7.67 -7.46 7.20
C ILE A 274 6.49 -8.46 7.30
N PRO A 275 6.08 -8.85 8.51
CA PRO A 275 4.95 -9.77 8.71
C PRO A 275 3.63 -9.05 8.37
N LEU A 276 3.12 -9.27 7.17
CA LEU A 276 1.78 -8.82 6.78
C LEU A 276 0.76 -9.90 7.18
N SER A 277 -0.29 -9.53 7.93
CA SER A 277 -1.41 -10.44 8.16
C SER A 277 -2.20 -10.64 6.86
N ASP A 278 -2.49 -11.89 6.50
CA ASP A 278 -3.34 -12.21 5.33
C ASP A 278 -4.74 -11.55 5.45
N PHE A 279 -5.15 -11.21 6.67
CA PHE A 279 -6.37 -10.46 6.96
C PHE A 279 -6.42 -9.10 6.27
N GLN A 280 -5.27 -8.49 5.97
CA GLN A 280 -5.21 -7.23 5.24
C GLN A 280 -5.78 -7.36 3.82
N TYR A 281 -5.61 -8.51 3.16
CA TYR A 281 -6.19 -8.75 1.83
C TYR A 281 -7.72 -8.75 1.86
N PHE A 282 -8.31 -9.25 2.95
CA PHE A 282 -9.75 -9.17 3.13
C PHE A 282 -10.22 -7.72 3.30
N LYS A 283 -9.50 -6.90 4.09
CA LYS A 283 -9.81 -5.46 4.22
C LYS A 283 -9.69 -4.73 2.88
N MET A 284 -8.68 -5.06 2.08
CA MET A 284 -8.52 -4.52 0.72
C MET A 284 -9.67 -4.92 -0.20
N LEU A 285 -10.09 -6.19 -0.20
CA LEU A 285 -11.26 -6.62 -0.96
C LEU A 285 -12.51 -5.81 -0.56
N VAL A 286 -12.74 -5.65 0.74
CA VAL A 286 -13.90 -4.92 1.26
C VAL A 286 -13.88 -3.46 0.83
N SER A 287 -12.71 -2.80 0.87
CA SER A 287 -12.60 -1.41 0.40
C SER A 287 -12.93 -1.32 -1.09
N PHE A 288 -12.40 -2.21 -1.94
CA PHE A 288 -12.72 -2.26 -3.37
C PHE A 288 -14.21 -2.48 -3.64
N LEU A 289 -14.83 -3.48 -3.01
CA LEU A 289 -16.26 -3.79 -3.21
C LEU A 289 -17.19 -2.65 -2.75
N CYS A 290 -16.72 -1.77 -1.87
CA CYS A 290 -17.47 -0.62 -1.38
C CYS A 290 -17.15 0.69 -2.11
N ARG A 291 -16.28 0.69 -3.11
CA ARG A 291 -16.07 1.87 -3.97
C ARG A 291 -17.27 2.03 -4.90
N HIS A 292 -17.70 3.26 -5.13
CA HIS A 292 -18.91 3.55 -5.91
C HIS A 292 -18.85 3.00 -7.35
N ASP A 293 -17.71 3.14 -8.02
CA ASP A 293 -17.45 2.64 -9.38
C ASP A 293 -17.56 1.11 -9.46
N VAL A 294 -16.90 0.39 -8.53
CA VAL A 294 -16.90 -1.07 -8.47
C VAL A 294 -18.25 -1.61 -8.02
N ALA A 295 -18.84 -1.03 -6.98
CA ALA A 295 -20.14 -1.43 -6.46
C ALA A 295 -21.23 -1.31 -7.52
N SER A 296 -21.26 -0.20 -8.27
CA SER A 296 -22.20 0.00 -9.37
C SER A 296 -21.99 -1.05 -10.48
N ALA A 297 -20.74 -1.28 -10.89
CA ALA A 297 -20.42 -2.26 -11.93
C ALA A 297 -20.76 -3.72 -11.55
N LEU A 298 -20.71 -4.05 -10.25
CA LEU A 298 -20.99 -5.38 -9.71
C LEU A 298 -22.41 -5.54 -9.17
N GLY A 299 -23.27 -4.52 -9.29
CA GLY A 299 -24.65 -4.53 -8.79
C GLY A 299 -24.74 -4.66 -7.25
N ILE A 300 -23.80 -4.06 -6.52
CA ILE A 300 -23.75 -4.10 -5.05
C ILE A 300 -24.52 -2.91 -4.47
N ASP A 301 -25.72 -3.18 -3.96
CA ASP A 301 -26.52 -2.18 -3.27
C ASP A 301 -25.91 -1.76 -1.92
N GLU A 302 -26.42 -0.65 -1.36
CA GLU A 302 -25.93 -0.15 -0.07
C GLU A 302 -26.10 -1.15 1.08
N HIS A 303 -27.15 -1.98 1.02
CA HIS A 303 -27.42 -2.98 2.03
C HIS A 303 -26.31 -4.04 2.05
N SER A 304 -25.94 -4.56 0.88
CA SER A 304 -24.85 -5.51 0.68
C SER A 304 -23.51 -4.90 1.07
N GLN A 305 -23.25 -3.64 0.72
CA GLN A 305 -22.03 -2.95 1.16
C GLN A 305 -21.94 -2.85 2.70
N LYS A 306 -23.06 -2.52 3.38
CA LYS A 306 -23.13 -2.50 4.85
C LYS A 306 -22.87 -3.89 5.44
N GLN A 307 -23.43 -4.95 4.84
CA GLN A 307 -23.17 -6.33 5.27
C GLN A 307 -21.71 -6.73 5.09
N ILE A 308 -21.11 -6.46 3.93
CA ILE A 308 -19.70 -6.78 3.62
C ILE A 308 -18.77 -6.09 4.63
N LYS A 309 -19.01 -4.79 4.92
CA LYS A 309 -18.26 -4.05 5.96
C LYS A 309 -18.45 -4.67 7.35
N SER A 310 -19.68 -5.03 7.73
CA SER A 310 -19.99 -5.64 9.03
C SER A 310 -19.25 -6.97 9.23
N ARG A 311 -19.18 -7.82 8.20
CA ARG A 311 -18.44 -9.09 8.24
C ARG A 311 -16.94 -8.88 8.40
N SER A 312 -16.37 -7.92 7.66
CA SER A 312 -14.96 -7.55 7.81
C SER A 312 -14.63 -7.10 9.22
N LEU A 313 -15.47 -6.22 9.79
CA LEU A 313 -15.30 -5.77 11.16
C LEU A 313 -15.43 -6.91 12.18
N PHE A 314 -16.36 -7.84 11.98
CA PHE A 314 -16.51 -9.01 12.86
C PHE A 314 -15.23 -9.84 12.90
N TRP A 315 -14.75 -10.29 11.74
CA TRP A 315 -13.57 -11.16 11.64
C TRP A 315 -12.28 -10.46 12.07
N GLN A 316 -12.22 -9.12 12.04
CA GLN A 316 -11.07 -8.36 12.54
C GLN A 316 -10.77 -8.63 14.02
N HIS A 317 -11.79 -8.97 14.82
CA HIS A 317 -11.59 -9.27 16.24
C HIS A 317 -10.88 -10.60 16.49
N TYR A 318 -10.68 -11.42 15.45
CA TYR A 318 -10.02 -12.72 15.52
C TYR A 318 -8.70 -12.72 14.73
N GLU A 319 -8.21 -11.55 14.30
CA GLU A 319 -7.06 -11.41 13.39
C GLU A 319 -5.82 -12.14 13.92
N GLY A 320 -5.59 -12.13 15.25
CA GLY A 320 -4.48 -12.82 15.89
C GLY A 320 -4.61 -14.35 15.97
N GLN A 321 -5.80 -14.90 15.77
CA GLN A 321 -6.06 -16.36 15.78
C GLN A 321 -6.06 -16.98 14.38
N ILE A 322 -5.99 -16.18 13.32
CA ILE A 322 -6.04 -16.64 11.93
C ILE A 322 -4.65 -17.15 11.52
N VAL A 323 -4.59 -18.42 11.13
CA VAL A 323 -3.36 -19.07 10.64
C VAL A 323 -3.07 -18.65 9.20
N SER A 324 -4.09 -18.67 8.35
CA SER A 324 -4.01 -18.19 6.96
C SER A 324 -5.38 -17.72 6.47
N LEU A 325 -5.39 -16.86 5.45
CA LEU A 325 -6.62 -16.39 4.82
C LEU A 325 -6.51 -16.34 3.30
N ARG A 326 -7.49 -16.92 2.61
CA ARG A 326 -7.63 -16.84 1.14
C ARG A 326 -8.81 -15.98 0.76
N VAL A 327 -8.64 -15.19 -0.31
CA VAL A 327 -9.69 -14.33 -0.86
C VAL A 327 -10.12 -14.86 -2.22
N LEU A 328 -11.31 -15.45 -2.28
CA LEU A 328 -11.86 -16.10 -3.46
C LEU A 328 -12.94 -15.21 -4.10
N VAL A 329 -12.72 -14.80 -5.35
CA VAL A 329 -13.65 -13.91 -6.06
C VAL A 329 -14.13 -14.49 -7.40
N PRO A 330 -15.38 -14.22 -7.81
CA PRO A 330 -15.85 -14.55 -9.14
C PRO A 330 -15.11 -13.73 -10.22
N GLY A 331 -15.16 -14.22 -11.46
CA GLY A 331 -14.43 -13.63 -12.58
C GLY A 331 -14.78 -12.16 -12.87
N ASN A 332 -16.04 -11.77 -12.72
CA ASN A 332 -16.48 -10.38 -12.85
C ASN A 332 -15.85 -9.45 -11.81
N THR A 333 -15.76 -9.88 -10.55
CA THR A 333 -15.11 -9.14 -9.47
C THR A 333 -13.62 -9.05 -9.70
N TYR A 334 -12.98 -10.16 -10.08
CA TYR A 334 -11.56 -10.19 -10.44
C TYR A 334 -11.25 -9.20 -11.56
N ALA A 335 -12.01 -9.22 -12.66
CA ALA A 335 -11.82 -8.33 -13.79
C ALA A 335 -11.98 -6.84 -13.42
N ASN A 336 -12.94 -6.51 -12.55
CA ASN A 336 -13.11 -5.13 -12.10
C ASN A 336 -11.98 -4.66 -11.18
N ILE A 337 -11.50 -5.51 -10.27
CA ILE A 337 -10.36 -5.15 -9.39
C ILE A 337 -9.07 -5.00 -10.21
N MET A 338 -8.80 -5.90 -11.16
CA MET A 338 -7.58 -5.87 -11.98
C MET A 338 -7.46 -4.62 -12.87
N LYS A 339 -8.56 -3.94 -13.20
CA LYS A 339 -8.53 -2.63 -13.90
C LYS A 339 -7.85 -1.56 -13.05
N PHE A 340 -8.02 -1.61 -11.73
CA PHE A 340 -7.49 -0.62 -10.79
C PHE A 340 -6.21 -1.08 -10.10
N ASN A 341 -6.00 -2.39 -9.99
CA ASN A 341 -4.82 -2.98 -9.38
C ASN A 341 -4.27 -4.08 -10.28
N LYS A 342 -3.31 -3.73 -11.15
CA LYS A 342 -2.72 -4.65 -12.14
C LYS A 342 -1.90 -5.79 -11.52
N SER A 343 -1.64 -5.78 -10.22
CA SER A 343 -0.83 -6.77 -9.50
C SER A 343 -1.53 -7.25 -8.21
N ALA A 344 -2.73 -7.82 -8.33
CA ALA A 344 -3.45 -8.41 -7.20
C ALA A 344 -3.12 -9.90 -7.00
N SER A 345 -1.84 -10.23 -6.70
CA SER A 345 -1.39 -11.63 -6.49
C SER A 345 -2.04 -12.34 -5.31
N TRP A 346 -2.69 -11.59 -4.42
CA TRP A 346 -3.45 -12.06 -3.25
C TRP A 346 -4.89 -12.43 -3.57
N LEU A 347 -5.38 -12.07 -4.77
CA LEU A 347 -6.75 -12.25 -5.20
C LEU A 347 -6.85 -13.52 -6.04
N GLU A 348 -7.68 -14.46 -5.61
CA GLU A 348 -7.81 -15.74 -6.30
C GLU A 348 -9.10 -15.77 -7.11
N LYS A 349 -8.93 -15.78 -8.45
CA LYS A 349 -10.05 -15.92 -9.38
C LYS A 349 -10.62 -17.33 -9.26
N ARG A 350 -11.93 -17.45 -9.04
CA ARG A 350 -12.64 -18.74 -9.12
C ARG A 350 -13.01 -19.10 -10.56
N SER A 351 -13.39 -20.36 -10.76
CA SER A 351 -13.87 -20.83 -12.06
C SER A 351 -15.21 -20.19 -12.48
N GLU A 352 -16.03 -19.73 -11.54
CA GLU A 352 -17.30 -19.07 -11.86
C GLU A 352 -17.11 -17.59 -12.21
N GLU A 353 -17.74 -17.15 -13.31
CA GLU A 353 -17.69 -15.75 -13.75
C GLU A 353 -18.59 -14.83 -12.91
N GLN A 354 -19.64 -15.36 -12.29
CA GLN A 354 -20.59 -14.59 -11.47
C GLN A 354 -20.76 -15.21 -10.08
N GLY A 355 -21.37 -14.44 -9.17
CA GLY A 355 -21.76 -14.89 -7.84
C GLY A 355 -21.17 -14.02 -6.73
N SER A 356 -21.05 -14.64 -5.56
CA SER A 356 -20.60 -13.98 -4.34
C SER A 356 -19.12 -14.20 -4.08
N GLU A 357 -18.41 -13.18 -3.61
CA GLU A 357 -17.07 -13.30 -3.05
C GLU A 357 -17.12 -14.14 -1.76
N ALA A 358 -16.05 -14.87 -1.50
CA ALA A 358 -15.92 -15.63 -0.28
C ALA A 358 -14.49 -15.52 0.26
N ILE A 359 -14.35 -15.63 1.56
CA ILE A 359 -13.04 -15.80 2.20
C ILE A 359 -12.98 -17.17 2.87
N VAL A 360 -11.80 -17.78 2.82
CA VAL A 360 -11.49 -19.00 3.56
C VAL A 360 -10.51 -18.62 4.65
N ILE A 361 -10.88 -18.86 5.90
CA ILE A 361 -10.12 -18.53 7.09
C ILE A 361 -9.68 -19.83 7.74
N GLU A 362 -8.38 -20.05 7.84
CA GLU A 362 -7.81 -21.18 8.56
C GLU A 362 -7.61 -20.82 10.03
N PHE A 363 -8.22 -21.59 10.93
CA PHE A 363 -7.90 -21.61 12.35
C PHE A 363 -7.11 -22.89 12.69
N GLU A 364 -6.66 -23.00 13.95
CA GLU A 364 -5.87 -24.14 14.41
C GLU A 364 -6.60 -25.49 14.18
N SER A 365 -7.87 -25.58 14.59
CA SER A 365 -8.64 -26.84 14.58
C SER A 365 -9.65 -26.98 13.44
N VAL A 366 -10.01 -25.89 12.76
CA VAL A 366 -11.06 -25.86 11.73
C VAL A 366 -10.75 -24.87 10.62
N ILE A 367 -11.43 -25.01 9.49
CA ILE A 367 -11.41 -24.07 8.37
C ILE A 367 -12.81 -23.46 8.23
N VAL A 368 -12.89 -22.13 8.16
CA VAL A 368 -14.14 -21.39 8.02
C VAL A 368 -14.27 -20.82 6.61
N LEU A 369 -15.43 -20.98 6.00
CA LEU A 369 -15.82 -20.28 4.77
C LEU A 369 -16.85 -19.21 5.11
N GLU A 370 -16.61 -17.97 4.71
CA GLU A 370 -17.53 -16.84 4.85
C GLU A 370 -17.92 -16.35 3.44
N VAL A 371 -19.21 -16.39 3.10
CA VAL A 371 -19.75 -15.96 1.79
C VAL A 371 -20.32 -14.56 1.90
N LEU A 372 -19.68 -13.55 1.30
CA LEU A 372 -19.82 -12.13 1.65
C LEU A 372 -21.15 -11.45 1.23
N ARG A 373 -21.86 -11.98 0.24
CA ARG A 373 -23.16 -11.46 -0.25
C ARG A 373 -24.06 -12.55 -0.84
N GLY A 374 -25.29 -12.19 -1.17
CA GLY A 374 -26.27 -13.05 -1.84
C GLY A 374 -27.30 -13.67 -0.90
N GLU A 375 -28.34 -14.25 -1.51
CA GLU A 375 -29.47 -14.84 -0.78
C GLU A 375 -29.04 -16.04 0.06
N ALA A 376 -29.57 -16.11 1.29
CA ALA A 376 -29.16 -17.09 2.31
C ALA A 376 -27.64 -17.20 2.47
N SER A 377 -26.98 -16.04 2.55
CA SER A 377 -25.56 -15.93 2.89
C SER A 377 -25.23 -16.71 4.17
N GLU A 378 -24.08 -17.38 4.16
CA GLU A 378 -23.74 -18.37 5.15
C GLU A 378 -22.28 -18.28 5.61
N ILE A 379 -22.05 -18.82 6.80
CA ILE A 379 -20.73 -19.21 7.32
C ILE A 379 -20.72 -20.73 7.40
N ARG A 380 -19.70 -21.39 6.86
CA ARG A 380 -19.53 -22.85 6.97
C ARG A 380 -18.27 -23.17 7.74
N VAL A 381 -18.32 -24.19 8.58
CA VAL A 381 -17.16 -24.74 9.29
C VAL A 381 -16.85 -26.12 8.74
N PHE A 382 -15.57 -26.36 8.50
CA PHE A 382 -15.00 -27.62 8.05
C PHE A 382 -13.94 -28.06 9.04
N GLU A 383 -13.96 -29.34 9.41
CA GLU A 383 -12.89 -29.99 10.14
C GLU A 383 -11.60 -29.94 9.33
N LYS A 384 -10.48 -29.75 10.03
CA LYS A 384 -9.15 -29.73 9.43
C LYS A 384 -8.65 -31.14 9.17
N ASN A 385 -9.07 -31.72 8.05
CA ASN A 385 -8.56 -33.00 7.53
C ASN A 385 -7.94 -32.83 6.13
N SER A 386 -7.20 -33.83 5.66
CA SER A 386 -6.47 -33.76 4.38
C SER A 386 -7.37 -33.43 3.19
N ARG A 387 -8.61 -33.92 3.18
CA ARG A 387 -9.58 -33.63 2.11
C ARG A 387 -9.95 -32.14 2.09
N ASN A 388 -10.33 -31.59 3.25
CA ASN A 388 -10.76 -30.20 3.37
C ASN A 388 -9.60 -29.22 3.18
N ILE A 389 -8.40 -29.55 3.67
CA ILE A 389 -7.19 -28.75 3.41
C ILE A 389 -6.90 -28.68 1.91
N ASN A 390 -6.93 -29.83 1.22
CA ASN A 390 -6.65 -29.85 -0.21
C ASN A 390 -7.69 -29.04 -0.99
N LEU A 391 -8.98 -29.18 -0.67
CA LEU A 391 -10.08 -28.46 -1.32
C LEU A 391 -10.06 -26.95 -1.03
N LEU A 392 -9.88 -26.55 0.23
CA LEU A 392 -10.10 -25.17 0.68
C LEU A 392 -8.83 -24.33 0.75
N LEU A 393 -7.65 -24.94 0.88
CA LEU A 393 -6.39 -24.22 1.08
C LEU A 393 -5.37 -24.42 -0.05
N LYS A 394 -5.43 -25.53 -0.80
CA LYS A 394 -4.42 -25.84 -1.84
C LYS A 394 -4.94 -25.78 -3.28
N ASP A 395 -6.22 -26.08 -3.49
CA ASP A 395 -6.79 -26.06 -4.84
C ASP A 395 -6.71 -24.65 -5.44
N LYS A 396 -6.25 -24.53 -6.70
CA LYS A 396 -5.92 -23.25 -7.34
C LYS A 396 -7.13 -22.51 -7.91
N LEU A 397 -8.23 -23.22 -8.20
CA LEU A 397 -9.45 -22.65 -8.79
C LEU A 397 -10.70 -23.23 -8.11
N PRO A 398 -10.85 -23.07 -6.78
CA PRO A 398 -11.98 -23.67 -6.09
C PRO A 398 -13.29 -23.01 -6.56
N SER A 399 -14.22 -23.83 -7.00
CA SER A 399 -15.59 -23.42 -7.29
C SER A 399 -16.38 -23.27 -5.99
N LEU A 400 -17.08 -22.14 -5.79
CA LEU A 400 -17.97 -21.98 -4.63
C LEU A 400 -19.08 -23.04 -4.64
N LEU A 401 -19.57 -23.43 -5.81
CA LEU A 401 -20.54 -24.50 -5.95
C LEU A 401 -19.97 -25.85 -5.50
N THR A 402 -18.70 -26.14 -5.83
CA THR A 402 -18.01 -27.35 -5.37
C THR A 402 -17.81 -27.35 -3.86
N ILE A 403 -17.42 -26.21 -3.27
CA ILE A 403 -17.32 -26.05 -1.82
C ILE A 403 -18.70 -26.25 -1.16
N ARG A 404 -19.76 -25.68 -1.73
CA ARG A 404 -21.14 -25.85 -1.19
C ARG A 404 -21.63 -27.29 -1.26
N LYS A 405 -21.27 -28.04 -2.31
CA LYS A 405 -21.57 -29.48 -2.43
C LYS A 405 -20.77 -30.34 -1.47
N SER A 406 -19.59 -29.89 -1.04
CA SER A 406 -18.79 -30.62 -0.07
C SER A 406 -19.47 -30.70 1.30
N HIS A 407 -19.16 -31.78 2.03
CA HIS A 407 -19.64 -31.97 3.39
C HIS A 407 -18.99 -30.95 4.33
N GLN A 408 -19.82 -30.24 5.09
CA GLN A 408 -19.44 -29.29 6.13
C GLN A 408 -19.92 -29.79 7.49
N ASP A 409 -19.18 -29.47 8.54
CA ASP A 409 -19.50 -29.90 9.90
C ASP A 409 -20.61 -29.06 10.53
N ALA A 410 -20.66 -27.79 10.15
CA ALA A 410 -21.69 -26.88 10.63
C ALA A 410 -21.87 -25.68 9.71
N VAL A 411 -23.02 -25.02 9.87
CA VAL A 411 -23.39 -23.80 9.16
C VAL A 411 -23.98 -22.78 10.13
N HIS A 412 -23.77 -21.49 9.83
CA HIS A 412 -24.35 -20.36 10.55
C HIS A 412 -24.92 -19.32 9.57
N ASP A 413 -25.96 -18.62 10.03
CA ASP A 413 -26.69 -17.58 9.30
C ASP A 413 -26.08 -16.18 9.45
N HIS A 414 -26.60 -15.24 8.66
CA HIS A 414 -26.38 -13.80 8.77
C HIS A 414 -27.67 -13.02 9.13
N ALA A 415 -28.63 -13.65 9.84
CA ALA A 415 -29.86 -12.98 10.27
C ALA A 415 -29.59 -11.90 11.33
N ILE A 416 -30.60 -11.13 11.74
CA ILE A 416 -30.44 -10.11 12.79
C ILE A 416 -29.70 -10.64 14.03
N CYS A 417 -28.75 -9.84 14.56
CA CYS A 417 -27.86 -10.22 15.66
C CYS A 417 -26.95 -11.44 15.40
N TRP A 418 -26.64 -11.74 14.13
CA TRP A 418 -25.73 -12.85 13.79
C TRP A 418 -24.36 -12.75 14.46
N GLN A 419 -23.80 -11.54 14.65
CA GLN A 419 -22.48 -11.38 15.28
C GLN A 419 -22.45 -11.92 16.72
N TRP A 420 -23.50 -11.65 17.50
CA TRP A 420 -23.69 -12.21 18.84
C TRP A 420 -23.79 -13.74 18.80
N ALA A 421 -24.61 -14.25 17.88
CA ALA A 421 -24.84 -15.69 17.76
C ALA A 421 -23.61 -16.45 17.24
N CYS A 422 -22.84 -15.84 16.34
CA CYS A 422 -21.65 -16.38 15.72
C CYS A 422 -20.47 -16.37 16.71
N GLU A 423 -20.26 -15.28 17.46
CA GLU A 423 -19.27 -15.25 18.55
C GLU A 423 -19.52 -16.36 19.57
N ALA A 424 -20.75 -16.47 20.07
CA ALA A 424 -21.10 -17.50 21.05
C ALA A 424 -20.90 -18.91 20.45
N TRP A 425 -21.18 -19.09 19.16
CA TRP A 425 -21.00 -20.36 18.46
C TRP A 425 -19.51 -20.72 18.32
N LEU A 426 -18.67 -19.81 17.84
CA LEU A 426 -17.23 -19.98 17.70
C LEU A 426 -16.55 -20.32 19.03
N ARG A 427 -16.80 -19.52 20.06
CA ARG A 427 -16.20 -19.70 21.39
C ARG A 427 -16.64 -21.00 22.04
N LYS A 428 -17.95 -21.28 22.11
CA LYS A 428 -18.47 -22.45 22.83
C LYS A 428 -18.26 -23.77 22.09
N SER A 429 -18.22 -23.73 20.75
CA SER A 429 -18.18 -24.96 19.94
C SER A 429 -16.78 -25.32 19.44
N TYR A 430 -15.94 -24.32 19.18
CA TYR A 430 -14.63 -24.53 18.56
C TYR A 430 -13.48 -23.93 19.38
N LYS A 431 -13.79 -23.30 20.53
CA LYS A 431 -12.81 -22.57 21.36
C LYS A 431 -12.05 -21.49 20.58
N ILE A 432 -12.69 -20.93 19.54
CA ILE A 432 -12.16 -19.79 18.80
C ILE A 432 -12.66 -18.53 19.50
N GLU A 433 -11.74 -17.81 20.14
CA GLU A 433 -12.02 -16.59 20.90
C GLU A 433 -11.46 -15.36 20.18
N PRO A 434 -12.05 -14.18 20.36
CA PRO A 434 -11.46 -12.92 19.92
C PRO A 434 -10.09 -12.67 20.57
N ASP A 435 -9.28 -11.82 19.95
CA ASP A 435 -7.96 -11.43 20.43
C ASP A 435 -8.01 -10.83 21.86
N ASP A 436 -6.96 -11.05 22.65
CA ASP A 436 -6.94 -10.76 24.09
C ASP A 436 -7.22 -9.29 24.45
N ASN A 437 -6.95 -8.36 23.53
CA ASN A 437 -7.15 -6.93 23.72
C ASN A 437 -8.58 -6.45 23.41
N ILE A 438 -9.47 -7.32 22.91
CA ILE A 438 -10.82 -6.94 22.51
C ILE A 438 -11.72 -6.79 23.72
N LYS A 439 -12.09 -5.54 24.03
CA LYS A 439 -13.09 -5.19 25.06
C LYS A 439 -14.44 -4.81 24.47
N ARG A 440 -14.48 -4.48 23.17
CA ARG A 440 -15.70 -4.08 22.45
C ARG A 440 -15.62 -4.52 21.00
N PHE A 441 -16.74 -4.99 20.47
CA PHE A 441 -16.87 -5.32 19.05
C PHE A 441 -17.20 -4.07 18.22
N LYS A 442 -16.40 -3.83 17.18
CA LYS A 442 -16.65 -2.79 16.17
C LYS A 442 -17.84 -3.16 15.29
N GLY A 443 -18.59 -2.14 14.87
CA GLY A 443 -19.77 -2.30 14.00
C GLY A 443 -21.06 -2.66 14.74
N LEU A 444 -21.01 -2.88 16.05
CA LEU A 444 -22.18 -3.05 16.91
C LEU A 444 -22.55 -1.74 17.62
N PRO A 445 -23.84 -1.50 17.93
CA PRO A 445 -24.25 -0.33 18.70
C PRO A 445 -23.66 -0.36 20.12
N PRO A 446 -23.53 0.80 20.80
CA PRO A 446 -22.82 0.89 22.07
C PRO A 446 -23.29 -0.08 23.15
N HIS A 447 -24.60 -0.36 23.24
CA HIS A 447 -25.18 -1.28 24.22
C HIS A 447 -24.92 -2.77 23.91
N ALA A 448 -24.71 -3.13 22.64
CA ALA A 448 -24.47 -4.51 22.21
C ALA A 448 -22.98 -4.83 21.97
N SER A 449 -22.13 -3.80 21.94
CA SER A 449 -20.69 -3.92 21.68
C SER A 449 -19.79 -4.43 22.83
N PRO A 450 -20.09 -4.25 24.14
CA PRO A 450 -19.17 -4.67 25.21
C PRO A 450 -18.90 -6.17 25.18
N TYR A 451 -17.64 -6.56 25.33
CA TYR A 451 -17.22 -7.95 25.28
C TYR A 451 -16.54 -8.36 26.58
N GLU A 452 -16.96 -9.50 27.14
CA GLU A 452 -16.31 -10.15 28.27
C GLU A 452 -15.91 -11.57 27.87
N ARG A 453 -14.62 -11.92 27.91
CA ARG A 453 -14.11 -13.24 27.45
C ARG A 453 -14.90 -14.44 27.98
N ASN A 454 -15.24 -14.42 29.27
CA ASN A 454 -15.96 -15.52 29.92
C ASN A 454 -17.45 -15.58 29.56
N LYS A 455 -18.08 -14.44 29.26
CA LYS A 455 -19.54 -14.36 28.99
C LYS A 455 -19.86 -14.30 27.50
N GLY A 456 -19.04 -13.62 26.72
CA GLY A 456 -19.26 -13.29 25.31
C GLY A 456 -19.83 -11.89 25.13
N LEU A 457 -20.51 -11.69 23.99
CA LEU A 457 -21.31 -10.48 23.74
C LEU A 457 -22.60 -10.46 24.59
N PRO A 458 -23.17 -9.26 24.89
CA PRO A 458 -24.35 -9.14 25.73
C PRO A 458 -25.56 -9.78 25.04
N THR A 459 -26.38 -10.50 25.81
CA THR A 459 -27.58 -11.14 25.28
C THR A 459 -28.57 -10.09 24.76
N PRO A 460 -29.05 -10.20 23.51
CA PRO A 460 -30.08 -9.30 22.99
C PRO A 460 -31.40 -9.40 23.77
N GLU A 461 -32.20 -8.34 23.69
CA GLU A 461 -33.54 -8.32 24.27
C GLU A 461 -34.43 -9.41 23.67
N LYS A 462 -35.39 -9.88 24.47
CA LYS A 462 -36.28 -10.99 24.08
C LYS A 462 -37.02 -10.75 22.76
N ILE A 463 -37.48 -9.52 22.53
CA ILE A 463 -38.18 -9.13 21.30
C ILE A 463 -37.26 -9.30 20.08
N ILE A 464 -35.97 -8.95 20.22
CA ILE A 464 -34.97 -9.10 19.16
C ILE A 464 -34.68 -10.59 18.91
N LEU A 465 -34.63 -11.41 19.97
CA LEU A 465 -34.46 -12.85 19.86
C LEU A 465 -35.65 -13.54 19.17
N GLU A 466 -36.88 -13.11 19.45
CA GLU A 466 -38.08 -13.61 18.77
C GLU A 466 -38.06 -13.27 17.27
N ARG A 467 -37.69 -12.03 16.93
CA ARG A 467 -37.48 -11.62 15.53
C ARG A 467 -36.36 -12.43 14.86
N ARG A 468 -35.23 -12.64 15.54
CA ARG A 468 -34.14 -13.48 15.04
C ARG A 468 -34.62 -14.88 14.74
N SER A 469 -35.44 -15.49 15.59
CA SER A 469 -35.97 -16.83 15.36
C SER A 469 -36.74 -16.92 14.05
N GLN A 470 -37.56 -15.91 13.73
CA GLN A 470 -38.32 -15.86 12.47
C GLN A 470 -37.39 -15.69 11.26
N GLU A 471 -36.43 -14.78 11.32
CA GLU A 471 -35.47 -14.55 10.23
C GLU A 471 -34.57 -15.77 9.97
N VAL A 472 -34.16 -16.48 11.03
CA VAL A 472 -33.38 -17.72 10.91
C VAL A 472 -34.21 -18.83 10.27
N GLU A 473 -35.50 -18.93 10.58
CA GLU A 473 -36.38 -19.92 9.95
C GLU A 473 -36.52 -19.66 8.44
N GLN A 474 -36.69 -18.39 8.05
CA GLN A 474 -36.73 -17.98 6.64
C GLN A 474 -35.40 -18.25 5.93
N TRP A 475 -34.28 -17.91 6.58
CA TRP A 475 -32.95 -18.21 6.09
C TRP A 475 -32.76 -19.72 5.90
N ALA A 476 -33.15 -20.55 6.89
CA ALA A 476 -33.00 -22.00 6.84
C ALA A 476 -33.79 -22.60 5.67
N LYS A 477 -35.05 -22.18 5.48
CA LYS A 477 -35.88 -22.60 4.34
C LYS A 477 -35.17 -22.34 3.01
N SER A 478 -34.64 -21.13 2.83
CA SER A 478 -33.92 -20.72 1.62
C SER A 478 -32.60 -21.47 1.44
N PHE A 479 -31.84 -21.64 2.53
CA PHE A 479 -30.58 -22.38 2.55
C PHE A 479 -30.78 -23.84 2.13
N PHE A 480 -31.73 -24.56 2.74
CA PHE A 480 -31.95 -25.97 2.45
C PHE A 480 -32.64 -26.20 1.10
N ALA A 481 -33.45 -25.26 0.60
CA ALA A 481 -33.95 -25.31 -0.77
C ALA A 481 -32.76 -25.34 -1.76
N ARG A 482 -31.81 -24.42 -1.61
CA ARG A 482 -30.59 -24.40 -2.42
C ARG A 482 -29.74 -25.66 -2.26
N GLU A 483 -29.52 -26.15 -1.05
CA GLU A 483 -28.71 -27.36 -0.87
C GLU A 483 -29.36 -28.59 -1.52
N ARG A 484 -30.70 -28.67 -1.55
CA ARG A 484 -31.44 -29.71 -2.27
C ARG A 484 -31.29 -29.58 -3.79
N GLU A 485 -31.40 -28.37 -4.33
CA GLU A 485 -31.16 -28.09 -5.77
C GLU A 485 -29.73 -28.45 -6.20
N LEU A 486 -28.76 -28.28 -5.30
CA LEU A 486 -27.37 -28.70 -5.55
C LEU A 486 -27.17 -30.22 -5.52
N GLY A 487 -28.20 -31.01 -5.18
CA GLY A 487 -28.13 -32.46 -5.09
C GLY A 487 -27.30 -32.96 -3.90
N LYS A 488 -27.14 -32.14 -2.86
CA LYS A 488 -26.28 -32.47 -1.72
C LYS A 488 -26.91 -33.49 -0.77
N TYR A 489 -28.21 -33.36 -0.53
CA TYR A 489 -28.97 -34.26 0.33
C TYR A 489 -29.72 -35.26 -0.55
N SER A 490 -29.86 -36.51 -0.07
CA SER A 490 -30.60 -37.56 -0.77
C SER A 490 -32.07 -37.17 -0.97
N VAL A 491 -32.71 -37.84 -1.95
CA VAL A 491 -34.12 -37.61 -2.30
C VAL A 491 -35.06 -37.85 -1.11
N ASP A 492 -34.69 -38.75 -0.20
CA ASP A 492 -35.47 -39.08 1.01
C ASP A 492 -35.54 -37.91 2.01
N GLY A 493 -34.61 -36.94 1.91
CA GLY A 493 -34.68 -35.67 2.66
C GLY A 493 -34.33 -35.75 4.15
N ASP A 494 -34.10 -36.94 4.71
CA ASP A 494 -33.83 -37.17 6.14
C ASP A 494 -32.61 -36.39 6.66
N GLU A 495 -31.52 -36.33 5.91
CA GLU A 495 -30.31 -35.62 6.33
C GLU A 495 -30.51 -34.09 6.34
N ALA A 496 -31.16 -33.56 5.31
CA ALA A 496 -31.56 -32.15 5.27
C ALA A 496 -32.46 -31.83 6.46
N LYS A 497 -33.42 -32.72 6.74
CA LYS A 497 -34.35 -32.54 7.85
C LYS A 497 -33.67 -32.60 9.20
N ALA A 498 -32.69 -33.48 9.36
CA ALA A 498 -31.89 -33.58 10.57
C ALA A 498 -31.10 -32.28 10.84
N HIS A 499 -30.57 -31.65 9.80
CA HIS A 499 -29.87 -30.36 9.89
C HIS A 499 -30.84 -29.20 10.18
N GLU A 500 -32.01 -29.16 9.54
CA GLU A 500 -33.07 -28.19 9.85
C GLU A 500 -33.45 -28.25 11.33
N LEU A 501 -33.64 -29.46 11.87
CA LEU A 501 -33.98 -29.69 13.27
C LEU A 501 -32.83 -29.33 14.21
N LEU A 502 -31.56 -29.59 13.85
CA LEU A 502 -30.40 -29.12 14.63
C LEU A 502 -30.39 -27.59 14.74
N LEU A 503 -30.62 -26.88 13.64
CA LEU A 503 -30.66 -25.41 13.62
C LEU A 503 -31.79 -24.88 14.50
N LEU A 504 -32.99 -25.48 14.42
CA LEU A 504 -34.11 -25.15 15.29
C LEU A 504 -33.77 -25.39 16.77
N GLY A 505 -33.15 -26.53 17.09
CA GLY A 505 -32.67 -26.84 18.44
C GLY A 505 -31.74 -25.75 19.00
N ARG A 506 -30.75 -25.31 18.21
CA ARG A 506 -29.84 -24.22 18.60
C ARG A 506 -30.55 -22.89 18.83
N GLN A 507 -31.57 -22.56 18.04
CA GLN A 507 -32.38 -21.35 18.26
C GLN A 507 -33.18 -21.44 19.56
N LEU A 508 -33.79 -22.60 19.83
CA LEU A 508 -34.56 -22.83 21.04
C LEU A 508 -33.69 -22.78 22.31
N GLU A 509 -32.46 -23.30 22.25
CA GLU A 509 -31.48 -23.14 23.34
C GLU A 509 -31.21 -21.67 23.64
N ARG A 510 -30.95 -20.86 22.60
CA ARG A 510 -30.68 -19.42 22.71
C ARG A 510 -31.87 -18.64 23.28
N MET A 511 -33.09 -19.08 23.01
CA MET A 511 -34.32 -18.50 23.59
C MET A 511 -34.63 -19.02 25.01
N GLY A 512 -33.86 -19.98 25.53
CA GLY A 512 -34.11 -20.62 26.83
C GLY A 512 -35.28 -21.61 26.84
N ASP A 513 -35.82 -22.00 25.68
CA ASP A 513 -36.88 -23.02 25.57
C ASP A 513 -36.25 -24.42 25.53
N TYR A 514 -35.62 -24.82 26.65
CA TYR A 514 -34.89 -26.08 26.75
C TYR A 514 -35.76 -27.33 26.57
N LYS A 515 -37.08 -27.21 26.75
CA LYS A 515 -38.02 -28.33 26.54
C LYS A 515 -38.19 -28.60 25.05
N LYS A 516 -38.52 -27.57 24.26
CA LYS A 516 -38.64 -27.73 22.80
C LYS A 516 -37.28 -27.99 22.16
N MET A 517 -36.21 -27.37 22.68
CA MET A 517 -34.84 -27.65 22.26
C MET A 517 -34.55 -29.15 22.33
N ALA A 518 -34.77 -29.78 23.49
CA ALA A 518 -34.50 -31.21 23.67
C ALA A 518 -35.32 -32.08 22.70
N ALA A 519 -36.60 -31.76 22.49
CA ALA A 519 -37.45 -32.49 21.54
C ALA A 519 -36.97 -32.37 20.08
N SER A 520 -36.55 -31.18 19.68
CA SER A 520 -36.03 -30.91 18.33
C SER A 520 -34.69 -31.60 18.11
N LEU A 521 -33.77 -31.52 19.06
CA LEU A 521 -32.48 -32.20 19.02
C LEU A 521 -32.62 -33.72 19.07
N GLU A 522 -33.58 -34.26 19.83
CA GLU A 522 -33.85 -35.70 19.85
C GLU A 522 -34.35 -36.21 18.50
N SER A 523 -35.19 -35.42 17.82
CA SER A 523 -35.67 -35.74 16.46
C SER A 523 -34.51 -35.73 15.46
N ALA A 524 -33.64 -34.71 15.51
CA ALA A 524 -32.44 -34.64 14.68
C ALA A 524 -31.45 -35.79 14.97
N ALA A 525 -31.27 -36.16 16.24
CA ALA A 525 -30.40 -37.24 16.66
C ALA A 525 -30.91 -38.62 16.18
N LYS A 526 -32.23 -38.84 16.18
CA LYS A 526 -32.85 -40.05 15.62
C LYS A 526 -32.63 -40.18 14.11
N LEU A 527 -32.64 -39.05 13.40
CA LEU A 527 -32.28 -38.97 11.97
C LEU A 527 -30.76 -39.04 11.72
N GLY A 528 -29.94 -39.32 12.74
CA GLY A 528 -28.51 -39.57 12.57
C GLY A 528 -27.60 -38.35 12.68
N ASN A 529 -28.11 -37.15 12.99
CA ASN A 529 -27.26 -35.96 13.09
C ASN A 529 -26.36 -36.00 14.34
N ARG A 530 -25.05 -36.16 14.12
CA ARG A 530 -24.04 -36.30 15.19
C ARG A 530 -23.93 -35.09 16.10
N SER A 531 -24.00 -33.87 15.56
CA SER A 531 -23.97 -32.64 16.36
C SER A 531 -25.20 -32.50 17.26
N ALA A 532 -26.38 -32.93 16.79
CA ALA A 532 -27.58 -32.97 17.61
C ALA A 532 -27.45 -33.99 18.76
N MET A 533 -26.86 -35.15 18.49
CA MET A 533 -26.55 -36.15 19.52
C MET A 533 -25.62 -35.56 20.59
N THR A 534 -24.53 -34.90 20.19
CA THR A 534 -23.58 -34.27 21.13
C THR A 534 -24.25 -33.18 21.95
N MET A 535 -24.99 -32.28 21.31
CA MET A 535 -25.66 -31.18 21.99
C MET A 535 -26.72 -31.68 22.99
N LEU A 536 -27.52 -32.66 22.59
CA LEU A 536 -28.52 -33.30 23.45
C LEU A 536 -27.85 -34.03 24.62
N ALA A 537 -26.74 -34.74 24.36
CA ALA A 537 -25.97 -35.42 25.39
C ALA A 537 -25.43 -34.45 26.43
N LYS A 538 -24.78 -33.36 26.00
CA LYS A 538 -24.27 -32.31 26.90
C LYS A 538 -25.38 -31.77 27.79
N TYR A 539 -26.52 -31.43 27.21
CA TYR A 539 -27.69 -30.96 27.97
C TYR A 539 -28.15 -31.99 29.01
N PHE A 540 -28.35 -33.26 28.63
CA PHE A 540 -28.77 -34.29 29.58
C PHE A 540 -27.75 -34.58 30.68
N LEU A 541 -26.46 -34.47 30.40
CA LEU A 541 -25.40 -34.73 31.38
C LEU A 541 -25.19 -33.56 32.35
N THR A 542 -25.40 -32.32 31.91
CA THR A 542 -25.04 -31.11 32.68
C THR A 542 -26.23 -30.36 33.26
N LYS A 543 -27.45 -30.62 32.80
CA LYS A 543 -28.65 -29.95 33.33
C LYS A 543 -28.77 -30.18 34.83
N ALA A 544 -29.05 -29.09 35.55
CA ALA A 544 -29.35 -29.14 36.98
C ALA A 544 -30.51 -30.12 37.26
N ARG A 545 -30.31 -31.02 38.23
CA ARG A 545 -31.27 -32.08 38.61
C ARG A 545 -31.61 -33.06 37.47
N SER A 546 -30.64 -33.39 36.62
CA SER A 546 -30.81 -34.46 35.63
C SER A 546 -31.00 -35.82 36.32
N SER A 547 -32.02 -36.59 35.90
CA SER A 547 -32.31 -37.91 36.46
C SER A 547 -31.27 -38.94 35.99
N PRO A 548 -31.09 -40.07 36.71
CA PRO A 548 -30.19 -41.15 36.28
C PRO A 548 -30.46 -41.64 34.86
N GLU A 549 -31.74 -41.74 34.47
CA GLU A 549 -32.17 -42.18 33.15
C GLU A 549 -31.76 -41.17 32.06
N LEU A 550 -31.90 -39.87 32.32
CA LEU A 550 -31.48 -38.83 31.38
C LEU A 550 -29.95 -38.83 31.22
N ARG A 551 -29.19 -39.00 32.31
CA ARG A 551 -27.73 -39.12 32.22
C ARG A 551 -27.31 -40.32 31.39
N MET A 552 -27.90 -41.49 31.62
CA MET A 552 -27.65 -42.70 30.82
C MET A 552 -27.96 -42.47 29.34
N ARG A 553 -29.10 -41.85 29.02
CA ARG A 553 -29.42 -41.45 27.63
C ARG A 553 -28.38 -40.48 27.06
N GLY A 554 -27.91 -39.54 27.86
CA GLY A 554 -26.84 -38.60 27.50
C GLY A 554 -25.54 -39.32 27.13
N GLU A 555 -25.10 -40.29 27.94
CA GLU A 555 -23.92 -41.10 27.65
C GLU A 555 -24.06 -41.92 26.36
N VAL A 556 -25.24 -42.51 26.14
CA VAL A 556 -25.53 -43.28 24.92
C VAL A 556 -25.41 -42.39 23.68
N TRP A 557 -26.00 -41.20 23.71
CA TRP A 557 -25.89 -40.26 22.59
C TRP A 557 -24.46 -39.77 22.39
N LEU A 558 -23.74 -39.47 23.47
CA LEU A 558 -22.35 -39.02 23.39
C LEU A 558 -21.44 -40.09 22.75
N LYS A 559 -21.55 -41.35 23.19
CA LYS A 559 -20.82 -42.48 22.61
C LYS A 559 -21.18 -42.70 21.15
N LYS A 560 -22.46 -42.57 20.79
CA LYS A 560 -22.90 -42.70 19.39
C LYS A 560 -22.34 -41.57 18.51
N ALA A 561 -22.37 -40.33 18.99
CA ALA A 561 -21.81 -39.19 18.27
C ALA A 561 -20.29 -39.33 18.04
N ALA A 562 -19.55 -39.77 19.07
CA ALA A 562 -18.11 -40.01 18.97
C ALA A 562 -17.78 -41.12 17.98
N LYS A 563 -18.55 -42.22 17.95
CA LYS A 563 -18.42 -43.29 16.95
C LYS A 563 -18.67 -42.80 15.52
N LEU A 564 -19.54 -41.81 15.36
CA LEU A 564 -19.80 -41.13 14.08
C LEU A 564 -18.80 -40.00 13.77
N GLY A 565 -17.72 -39.90 14.56
CA GLY A 565 -16.63 -38.95 14.33
C GLY A 565 -16.90 -37.51 14.77
N ASP A 566 -17.88 -37.25 15.64
CA ASP A 566 -18.09 -35.90 16.17
C ASP A 566 -16.93 -35.49 17.09
N LEU A 567 -16.18 -34.46 16.70
CA LEU A 567 -15.00 -33.96 17.41
C LEU A 567 -15.29 -33.58 18.87
N GLN A 568 -16.40 -32.88 19.11
CA GLN A 568 -16.76 -32.46 20.46
C GLN A 568 -17.10 -33.65 21.35
N ALA A 569 -17.79 -34.66 20.80
CA ALA A 569 -18.08 -35.88 21.53
C ALA A 569 -16.81 -36.69 21.86
N ARG A 570 -15.88 -36.81 20.91
CA ARG A 570 -14.57 -37.46 21.13
C ARG A 570 -13.78 -36.75 22.23
N GLN A 571 -13.67 -35.43 22.15
CA GLN A 571 -13.02 -34.63 23.20
C GLN A 571 -13.68 -34.81 24.57
N TRP A 572 -15.03 -34.83 24.63
CA TRP A 572 -15.75 -35.06 25.89
C TRP A 572 -15.52 -36.45 26.48
N LEU A 573 -15.25 -37.45 25.66
CA LEU A 573 -14.92 -38.81 26.09
C LEU A 573 -13.41 -39.03 26.30
N GLY A 574 -12.56 -38.02 26.06
CA GLY A 574 -11.10 -38.16 26.13
C GLY A 574 -10.53 -39.08 25.05
N MET A 575 -11.17 -39.13 23.88
CA MET A 575 -10.70 -39.90 22.72
C MET A 575 -9.96 -38.95 21.77
N ASP A 576 -8.66 -39.17 21.55
CA ASP A 576 -7.86 -38.44 20.55
C ASP A 576 -8.26 -38.82 19.12
#